data_AF-A0A392MAP7-F1
#
_entry.id   AF-A0A392MAP7-F1
#
_cell.length_a   1.000
_cell.length_b   1.000
_cell.length_c   1.000
_cell.angle_alpha   90.00
_cell.angle_beta   90.00
_cell.angle_gamma   90.00
#
_symmetry.space_group_name_H-M   'P 1'
#
loop_
_entity.id
_entity.type
_entity.pdbx_description
1 polymer ?
#
loop_
_entity_poly.entity_id
_entity_poly.type
_entity_poly.pdbx_seq_one_letter_code
_entity_poly.pdbx_strand_id
1 'polypeptide(L)'
;MSKTYFGNCLASYIVAVKRGESPGELVGKKGIVVAANGINRKIKDFMSDAALGSETLMFDYKELFKPGKSILVVPGSPTHAVYETDFGWGKPKKSDAVHLDS
;
A
#
# COMPACT_ATOMS: atom_id res chain seq x y z
N MET A 1 13.20 -5.65 -16.11
CA MET A 1 13.57 -4.22 -15.94
C MET A 1 14.99 -4.16 -15.40
N SER A 2 15.80 -3.18 -15.81
CA SER A 2 17.13 -3.01 -15.21
C SER A 2 17.00 -2.63 -13.73
N LYS A 3 17.92 -3.11 -12.88
CA LYS A 3 18.03 -2.65 -11.47
C LYS A 3 18.36 -1.15 -11.38
N THR A 4 18.84 -0.54 -12.47
CA THR A 4 19.21 0.87 -12.57
C THR A 4 18.16 1.73 -13.26
N TYR A 5 16.99 1.18 -13.60
CA TYR A 5 15.90 1.99 -14.14
C TYR A 5 15.42 3.00 -13.08
N PHE A 6 15.50 4.29 -13.39
CA PHE A 6 15.19 5.39 -12.47
C PHE A 6 13.77 5.94 -12.63
N GLY A 7 12.99 5.45 -13.61
CA GLY A 7 11.60 5.86 -13.78
C GLY A 7 10.64 5.12 -12.84
N ASN A 8 9.35 5.44 -12.95
CA ASN A 8 8.31 4.80 -12.16
C ASN A 8 8.15 3.32 -12.51
N CYS A 9 8.23 2.46 -11.51
CA CYS A 9 8.02 1.01 -11.61
C CYS A 9 7.13 0.51 -10.46
N LEU A 10 6.03 1.24 -10.21
CA LEU A 10 5.11 1.00 -9.11
C LEU A 10 3.71 0.69 -9.64
N ALA A 11 3.06 -0.28 -9.01
CA ALA A 11 1.64 -0.56 -9.17
C ALA A 11 0.94 -0.36 -7.83
N SER A 12 -0.30 0.09 -7.87
CA SER A 12 -1.13 0.31 -6.69
C SER A 12 -2.23 -0.74 -6.61
N TYR A 13 -2.51 -1.22 -5.41
CA TYR A 13 -3.52 -2.25 -5.18
C TYR A 13 -4.50 -1.80 -4.11
N ILE A 14 -5.79 -1.97 -4.40
CA ILE A 14 -6.88 -1.54 -3.54
C ILE A 14 -7.41 -2.74 -2.75
N VAL A 15 -7.52 -2.59 -1.43
CA VAL A 15 -8.17 -3.54 -0.53
C VAL A 15 -9.44 -2.89 -0.01
N ALA A 16 -10.59 -3.39 -0.45
CA ALA A 16 -11.89 -2.91 0.02
C ALA A 16 -12.41 -3.79 1.16
N VAL A 17 -12.69 -3.18 2.32
CA VAL A 17 -13.26 -3.85 3.49
C VAL A 17 -14.44 -3.06 4.03
N LYS A 18 -15.44 -3.76 4.57
CA LYS A 18 -16.57 -3.11 5.26
C LYS A 18 -16.09 -2.56 6.59
N ARG A 19 -16.49 -1.33 6.92
CA ARG A 19 -16.04 -0.63 8.14
C ARG A 19 -16.62 -1.19 9.44
N GLY A 20 -17.82 -1.76 9.42
CA GLY A 20 -18.65 -1.95 10.62
C GLY A 20 -18.07 -2.79 11.77
N GLU A 21 -18.87 -2.93 12.83
CA GLU A 21 -18.48 -3.57 14.09
C GLU A 21 -18.76 -5.07 14.11
N SER A 22 -19.42 -5.60 13.08
CA SER A 22 -19.78 -7.02 13.02
C SER A 22 -18.52 -7.89 13.01
N PRO A 23 -18.57 -9.12 13.55
CA PRO A 23 -17.46 -10.05 13.42
C PRO A 23 -17.11 -10.27 11.95
N GLY A 24 -15.88 -9.90 11.55
CA GLY A 24 -15.43 -9.99 10.15
C GLY A 24 -15.46 -8.67 9.38
N GLU A 25 -15.84 -7.57 10.02
CA GLU A 25 -15.69 -6.21 9.51
C GLU A 25 -14.51 -5.49 10.18
N LEU A 26 -14.08 -4.35 9.61
CA LEU A 26 -12.81 -3.70 9.96
C LEU A 26 -12.75 -3.21 11.41
N VAL A 27 -13.85 -2.70 11.97
CA VAL A 27 -13.90 -2.22 13.37
C VAL A 27 -14.30 -3.34 14.33
N GLY A 28 -14.79 -4.47 13.83
CA GLY A 28 -15.15 -5.63 14.64
C GLY A 28 -13.94 -6.38 15.23
N LYS A 29 -14.23 -7.36 16.11
CA LYS A 29 -13.23 -8.13 16.90
C LYS A 29 -12.12 -8.82 16.08
N LYS A 30 -12.32 -9.04 14.78
CA LYS A 30 -11.35 -9.69 13.88
C LYS A 30 -10.87 -8.76 12.75
N GLY A 31 -11.11 -7.46 12.85
CA GLY A 31 -10.84 -6.49 11.78
C GLY A 31 -9.39 -6.48 11.28
N ILE A 32 -8.40 -6.58 12.19
CA ILE A 32 -6.98 -6.66 11.81
C ILE A 32 -6.71 -7.87 10.92
N VAL A 33 -7.27 -9.03 11.25
CA VAL A 33 -7.10 -10.26 10.47
C VAL A 33 -7.76 -10.13 9.09
N VAL A 34 -8.93 -9.48 9.02
CA VAL A 34 -9.62 -9.20 7.76
C VAL A 34 -8.78 -8.30 6.85
N ALA A 35 -8.25 -7.20 7.39
CA ALA A 35 -7.36 -6.30 6.67
C ALA A 35 -6.08 -7.01 6.19
N ALA A 36 -5.41 -7.73 7.08
CA ALA A 36 -4.19 -8.47 6.77
C ALA A 36 -4.40 -9.52 5.68
N ASN A 37 -5.51 -10.27 5.73
CA ASN A 37 -5.85 -11.25 4.70
C ASN A 37 -6.13 -10.59 3.35
N GLY A 38 -6.82 -9.44 3.33
CA GLY A 38 -7.06 -8.67 2.12
C GLY A 38 -5.76 -8.17 1.47
N ILE A 39 -4.86 -7.61 2.28
CA ILE A 39 -3.53 -7.14 1.84
C ILE A 39 -2.71 -8.32 1.31
N ASN A 40 -2.61 -9.41 2.07
CA ASN A 40 -1.84 -10.59 1.67
C ASN A 40 -2.36 -11.20 0.36
N ARG A 41 -3.67 -11.22 0.16
CA ARG A 41 -4.27 -11.66 -1.12
C ARG A 41 -3.78 -10.79 -2.27
N LYS A 42 -3.82 -9.46 -2.13
CA LYS A 42 -3.36 -8.54 -3.18
C LYS A 42 -1.86 -8.66 -3.46
N ILE A 43 -1.04 -8.91 -2.44
CA ILE A 43 0.40 -9.19 -2.62
C ILE A 43 0.59 -10.48 -3.42
N LYS A 44 -0.16 -11.54 -3.12
CA LYS A 44 -0.11 -12.81 -3.89
C LYS A 44 -0.55 -12.64 -5.33
N ASP A 45 -1.64 -11.90 -5.54
CA ASP A 45 -2.14 -11.56 -6.87
C ASP A 45 -1.02 -10.85 -7.68
N PHE A 46 -0.38 -9.83 -7.11
CA PHE A 46 0.75 -9.11 -7.73
C PHE A 46 1.96 -10.02 -8.05
N MET A 47 2.31 -10.92 -7.13
CA MET A 47 3.41 -11.87 -7.36
C MET A 47 3.10 -12.87 -8.47
N SER A 48 1.83 -13.19 -8.70
CA SER A 48 1.41 -14.09 -9.78
C SER A 48 1.39 -13.41 -11.14
N ASP A 49 0.85 -12.19 -11.19
CA ASP A 49 0.81 -11.36 -12.39
C ASP A 49 0.74 -9.88 -11.99
N ALA A 50 1.80 -9.13 -12.30
CA ALA A 50 1.90 -7.71 -11.99
C ALA A 50 0.91 -6.84 -12.78
N ALA A 51 0.38 -7.33 -13.91
CA ALA A 51 -0.62 -6.64 -14.71
C ALA A 51 -2.06 -6.98 -14.28
N LEU A 52 -2.24 -7.93 -13.35
CA LEU A 52 -3.56 -8.38 -12.93
C LEU A 52 -4.38 -7.23 -12.34
N GLY A 53 -5.54 -6.98 -12.95
CA GLY A 53 -6.46 -5.91 -12.55
C GLY A 53 -6.06 -4.51 -13.05
N SER A 54 -5.01 -4.38 -13.87
CA SER A 54 -4.64 -3.10 -14.47
C SER A 54 -5.73 -2.54 -15.41
N GLU A 55 -6.49 -3.42 -16.06
CA GLU A 55 -7.60 -3.06 -16.96
C GLU A 55 -8.74 -2.33 -16.26
N THR A 56 -9.00 -2.64 -14.98
CA THR A 56 -10.09 -2.03 -14.19
C THR A 56 -9.63 -0.90 -13.29
N LEU A 57 -8.32 -0.63 -13.24
CA LEU A 57 -7.72 0.25 -12.24
C LEU A 57 -8.35 1.65 -12.21
N MET A 58 -8.61 2.27 -13.36
CA MET A 58 -9.28 3.58 -13.43
C MET A 58 -10.70 3.55 -12.85
N PHE A 59 -11.45 2.47 -13.10
CA PHE A 59 -12.79 2.31 -12.54
C PHE A 59 -12.74 2.10 -11.04
N ASP A 60 -11.82 1.26 -10.56
CA ASP A 60 -11.62 1.01 -9.13
C ASP A 60 -11.27 2.29 -8.37
N TYR A 61 -10.42 3.14 -8.94
CA TYR A 61 -10.13 4.46 -8.38
C TYR A 61 -11.35 5.38 -8.36
N LYS A 62 -12.12 5.43 -9.45
CA LYS A 62 -13.34 6.25 -9.50
C LYS A 62 -14.35 5.83 -8.44
N GLU A 63 -14.47 4.52 -8.18
CA GLU A 63 -15.32 3.99 -7.10
C GLU A 63 -14.77 4.31 -5.71
N LEU A 64 -13.45 4.23 -5.54
CA LEU A 64 -12.77 4.51 -4.27
C LEU A 64 -12.96 5.97 -3.83
N PHE A 65 -12.90 6.92 -4.76
CA PHE A 65 -13.03 8.36 -4.50
C PHE A 65 -14.47 8.87 -4.43
N LYS A 66 -15.48 7.98 -4.47
CA LYS A 66 -16.87 8.41 -4.27
C LYS A 66 -17.08 8.96 -2.84
N PRO A 67 -17.96 9.96 -2.67
CA PRO A 67 -18.32 10.46 -1.34
C PRO A 67 -18.79 9.34 -0.40
N GLY A 68 -18.46 9.46 0.89
CA GLY A 68 -18.86 8.49 1.92
C GLY A 68 -17.95 7.26 2.04
N LYS A 69 -16.82 7.22 1.32
CA LYS A 69 -15.77 6.21 1.48
C LYS A 69 -14.66 6.71 2.42
N SER A 70 -14.11 5.81 3.23
CA SER A 70 -12.87 6.06 3.98
C SER A 70 -11.71 5.44 3.21
N ILE A 71 -10.67 6.24 2.96
CA ILE A 71 -9.50 5.83 2.19
C ILE A 71 -8.27 5.96 3.08
N LEU A 72 -7.42 4.94 3.05
CA LEU A 72 -6.09 4.97 3.65
C LEU A 72 -5.09 4.59 2.56
N VAL A 73 -4.09 5.43 2.34
CA VAL A 73 -2.98 5.15 1.43
C VAL A 73 -1.76 4.80 2.29
N VAL A 74 -1.07 3.72 1.94
CA VAL A 74 0.17 3.30 2.62
C VAL A 74 1.35 3.52 1.66
N PRO A 75 2.03 4.66 1.74
CA PRO A 75 3.25 4.90 0.98
C PRO A 75 4.48 4.26 1.64
N GLY A 76 5.53 4.08 0.84
CA GLY A 76 6.83 3.62 1.31
C GLY A 76 7.07 2.11 1.17
N SER A 77 8.29 1.69 1.48
CA SER A 77 8.72 0.30 1.48
C SER A 77 9.93 0.13 2.39
N PRO A 78 10.03 -0.95 3.18
CA PRO A 78 11.24 -1.28 3.92
C PRO A 78 12.50 -1.37 3.05
N THR A 79 12.36 -1.64 1.75
CA THR A 79 13.48 -1.78 0.81
C THR A 79 14.16 -0.47 0.41
N HIS A 80 13.60 0.70 0.78
CA HIS A 80 14.26 1.98 0.53
C HIS A 80 15.58 2.13 1.30
N ALA A 81 15.79 1.33 2.36
CA ALA A 81 17.04 1.23 3.10
C ALA A 81 17.64 2.59 3.51
N VAL A 82 16.79 3.58 3.81
CA VAL A 82 17.23 4.96 4.08
C VAL A 82 18.24 5.03 5.24
N TYR A 83 18.05 4.18 6.25
CA TYR A 83 18.93 4.06 7.41
C TYR A 83 20.26 3.35 7.12
N GLU A 84 20.46 2.79 5.93
CA GLU A 84 21.75 2.23 5.48
C GLU A 84 22.65 3.28 4.81
N THR A 85 22.14 4.50 4.60
CA THR A 85 22.91 5.59 4.01
C THR A 85 23.96 6.10 4.99
N ASP A 86 25.23 6.15 4.59
CA ASP A 86 26.31 6.77 5.36
C ASP A 86 27.24 7.55 4.42
N PHE A 87 27.38 8.85 4.66
CA PHE A 87 28.26 9.73 3.89
C PHE A 87 29.59 10.04 4.61
N GLY A 88 29.86 9.37 5.74
CA GLY A 88 31.05 9.57 6.59
C GLY A 88 30.75 10.19 7.97
N TRP A 89 29.50 10.51 8.25
CA TRP A 89 29.05 11.05 9.55
C TRP A 89 28.22 10.05 10.37
N GLY A 90 28.13 8.80 9.90
CA GLY A 90 27.29 7.77 10.49
C GLY A 90 25.88 7.74 9.90
N LYS A 91 25.15 6.67 10.22
CA LYS A 91 23.79 6.42 9.74
C LYS A 91 22.77 7.43 10.31
N PRO A 92 21.68 7.75 9.57
CA PRO A 92 20.59 8.58 10.07
C PRO A 92 20.00 8.03 11.37
N LYS A 93 19.68 8.92 12.32
CA LYS A 93 18.91 8.56 13.53
C LYS A 93 17.39 8.67 13.32
N LYS A 94 16.98 9.53 12.38
CA LYS A 94 15.59 9.78 12.00
C LYS A 94 15.56 10.16 10.52
N SER A 95 14.53 9.70 9.81
CA SER A 95 14.19 10.13 8.46
C SER A 95 12.68 10.37 8.40
N ASP A 96 12.29 11.54 7.92
CA ASP A 96 10.89 11.94 7.78
C ASP A 96 10.56 12.16 6.30
N ALA A 97 9.44 11.58 5.87
CA ALA A 97 8.88 11.84 4.55
C ALA A 97 7.68 12.79 4.70
N VAL A 98 7.92 14.06 4.40
CA VAL A 98 7.07 15.20 4.80
C VAL A 98 5.73 15.34 4.07
N HIS A 99 5.49 14.54 3.02
CA HIS A 99 4.30 14.65 2.16
C HIS A 99 3.53 13.32 2.04
N LEU A 100 3.60 12.46 3.04
CA LEU A 100 2.95 11.13 3.02
C LEU A 100 1.59 11.11 3.71
N ASP A 101 1.27 12.13 4.50
CA ASP A 101 -0.01 12.24 5.19
C ASP A 101 -1.08 12.78 4.22
N SER A 102 -2.22 12.08 4.15
CA SER A 102 -3.43 12.47 3.39
C SER A 102 -4.53 12.93 4.32
#